data_AF-A0A6L6IDI6-F1
#
_entry.id   AF-A0A6L6IDI6-F1
#
_cell.length_a   1.000
_cell.length_b   1.000
_cell.length_c   1.000
_cell.angle_alpha   90.00
_cell.angle_beta   90.00
_cell.angle_gamma   90.00
#
_symmetry.space_group_name_H-M   'P 1'
#
loop_
_entity.id
_entity.type
_entity.pdbx_description
1 polymer ?
#
loop_
_entity_poly.entity_id
_entity_poly.type
_entity_poly.pdbx_seq_one_letter_code
_entity_poly.pdbx_strand_id
1 'polypeptide(L)'
;MVKVACPECGGKGEVSTACKDCRGRGVAIHREESVKRGMPVIRDCQRCGGRGYERLPSTEAFNAICEVTNQITRASWEKTVKKFYDALVTRFDIEEAWAERQLKKVTR
;
A
#
# COMPACT_ATOMS: atom_id res chain seq x y z
N MET A 1 31.14 20.92 -9.16
CA MET A 1 29.75 20.39 -9.17
C MET A 1 29.52 19.66 -7.86
N VAL A 2 28.57 20.10 -7.04
CA VAL A 2 28.23 19.41 -5.77
C VAL A 2 27.17 18.36 -6.08
N LYS A 3 27.45 17.10 -5.75
CA LYS A 3 26.45 16.03 -5.88
C LYS A 3 25.53 16.10 -4.66
N VAL A 4 24.24 16.31 -4.90
CA VAL A 4 23.19 16.26 -3.88
C VAL A 4 22.39 14.97 -4.06
N ALA A 5 22.03 14.35 -2.93
CA ALA A 5 21.18 13.17 -2.93
C ALA A 5 19.75 13.55 -3.38
N CYS A 6 19.11 12.69 -4.17
CA CYS A 6 17.71 12.87 -4.54
C CYS A 6 16.85 12.87 -3.26
N PRO A 7 16.00 13.89 -3.02
CA PRO A 7 15.19 13.97 -1.80
C PRO A 7 14.15 12.86 -1.70
N GLU A 8 13.66 12.35 -2.83
CA GLU A 8 12.64 11.30 -2.89
C GLU A 8 13.20 9.91 -2.54
N CYS A 9 14.32 9.51 -3.15
CA CYS A 9 14.91 8.19 -2.94
C CYS A 9 16.13 8.18 -2.01
N GLY A 10 16.58 9.34 -1.54
CA GLY A 10 17.79 9.48 -0.71
C GLY A 10 19.07 8.99 -1.40
N GLY A 11 19.09 8.91 -2.73
CA GLY A 11 20.20 8.35 -3.52
C GLY A 11 20.18 6.82 -3.70
N LYS A 12 19.11 6.14 -3.28
CA LYS A 12 18.97 4.67 -3.42
C LYS A 12 18.60 4.20 -4.83
N GLY A 13 18.13 5.11 -5.69
CA GLY A 13 17.66 4.79 -7.04
C GLY A 13 16.24 4.24 -7.09
N GLU A 14 15.67 3.80 -5.96
CA GLU A 14 14.29 3.34 -5.84
C GLU A 14 13.56 4.00 -4.66
N VAL A 15 12.24 4.16 -4.80
CA VAL A 15 11.36 4.62 -3.72
C VAL A 15 10.57 3.41 -3.23
N SER A 16 10.68 3.10 -1.95
CA SER A 16 9.97 1.97 -1.35
C SER A 16 8.47 2.26 -1.28
N THR A 17 7.66 1.32 -1.77
CA THR A 17 6.19 1.33 -1.62
C THR A 17 5.74 0.82 -0.25
N ALA A 18 6.68 0.33 0.57
CA ALA A 18 6.39 -0.14 1.91
C ALA A 18 5.85 1.01 2.78
N CYS A 19 4.86 0.69 3.60
CA CYS A 19 4.29 1.63 4.55
C CYS A 19 5.38 2.19 5.45
N LYS A 20 5.44 3.53 5.56
CA LYS A 20 6.49 4.24 6.30
C LYS A 20 6.56 3.85 7.79
N ASP A 21 5.42 3.50 8.39
CA ASP A 21 5.32 3.23 9.83
C ASP A 21 5.68 1.78 10.17
N CYS A 22 5.16 0.80 9.42
CA CYS A 22 5.43 -0.62 9.67
C CYS A 22 6.57 -1.19 8.82
N ARG A 23 7.11 -0.42 7.87
CA ARG A 23 8.17 -0.82 6.93
C ARG A 23 7.85 -2.13 6.22
N GLY A 24 6.63 -2.30 5.74
CA GLY A 24 6.20 -3.52 5.05
C GLY A 24 5.64 -4.61 5.96
N ARG A 25 5.81 -4.53 7.28
CA ARG A 25 5.39 -5.63 8.18
C ARG A 25 3.88 -5.81 8.34
N GLY A 26 3.08 -4.82 7.97
CA GLY A 26 1.63 -4.82 8.23
C GLY A 26 1.24 -4.63 9.69
N VAL A 27 2.13 -4.92 10.64
CA VAL A 27 1.87 -4.83 12.09
C VAL A 27 2.74 -3.77 12.79
N ALA A 28 2.22 -3.24 13.89
CA ALA A 28 2.88 -2.27 14.77
C ALA A 28 2.64 -2.59 16.26
N ILE A 29 3.58 -2.18 17.12
CA ILE A 29 3.44 -2.34 18.57
C ILE A 29 2.51 -1.25 19.11
N HIS A 30 1.43 -1.65 19.77
CA HIS A 30 0.49 -0.75 20.41
C HIS A 30 1.01 -0.34 21.80
N ARG A 31 1.77 0.76 21.84
CA ARG A 31 2.52 1.18 23.04
C ARG A 31 1.65 1.31 24.29
N GLU A 32 0.51 1.99 24.20
CA GLU A 32 -0.37 2.23 25.36
C GLU A 32 -0.87 0.94 26.00
N GLU A 33 -1.25 -0.02 25.17
CA GLU A 33 -1.75 -1.30 25.65
C GLU A 33 -0.61 -2.22 26.10
N SER A 34 0.54 -2.12 25.45
CA SER A 34 1.74 -2.84 25.84
C SER A 34 2.20 -2.42 27.25
N VAL A 35 2.11 -1.12 27.56
CA VAL A 35 2.38 -0.58 28.90
C VAL A 35 1.34 -1.09 29.90
N LYS A 36 0.04 -1.04 29.56
CA LYS A 36 -1.04 -1.52 30.45
C LYS A 36 -0.92 -3.01 30.80
N ARG A 37 -0.51 -3.85 29.84
CA ARG A 37 -0.39 -5.30 30.03
C ARG A 37 1.00 -5.76 30.48
N GLY A 38 2.00 -4.87 30.47
CA GLY A 38 3.39 -5.21 30.76
C GLY A 38 4.07 -6.10 29.72
N MET A 39 3.46 -6.30 28.55
CA MET A 39 3.98 -7.15 27.47
C MET A 39 3.70 -6.54 26.09
N PRO A 40 4.54 -6.77 25.07
CA PRO A 40 4.31 -6.23 23.73
C PRO A 40 2.99 -6.70 23.14
N VAL A 41 2.09 -5.76 22.87
CA VAL A 41 0.84 -6.02 22.14
C VAL A 41 1.02 -5.58 20.69
N ILE A 42 0.99 -6.57 19.79
CA ILE A 42 1.11 -6.36 18.35
C ILE A 42 -0.30 -6.23 17.78
N ARG A 43 -0.53 -5.18 17.00
CA ARG A 43 -1.79 -4.95 16.26
C ARG A 43 -1.47 -4.60 14.82
N ASP A 44 -2.50 -4.60 13.99
CA ASP A 44 -2.38 -4.09 12.63
C ASP A 44 -1.95 -2.62 12.65
N CYS A 45 -1.02 -2.30 11.76
CA CYS A 45 -0.54 -0.95 11.56
C CYS A 45 -1.71 -0.06 11.15
N GLN A 46 -1.99 0.98 11.95
CA GLN A 46 -3.14 1.87 11.74
C GLN A 46 -3.08 2.63 10.42
N ARG A 47 -1.87 2.94 9.93
CA ARG A 47 -1.68 3.67 8.67
C ARG A 47 -2.03 2.83 7.45
N CYS A 48 -1.47 1.63 7.32
CA CYS A 48 -1.75 0.75 6.18
C CYS A 48 -2.93 -0.21 6.41
N GLY A 49 -3.55 -0.20 7.59
CA GLY A 49 -4.62 -1.12 7.97
C GLY A 49 -4.22 -2.59 7.80
N GLY A 50 -3.01 -2.97 8.22
CA GLY A 50 -2.54 -4.36 8.13
C GLY A 50 -1.83 -4.74 6.82
N ARG A 51 -1.95 -3.96 5.73
CA ARG A 51 -1.46 -4.36 4.39
C ARG A 51 0.06 -4.34 4.19
N GLY A 52 0.79 -3.53 4.97
CA GLY A 52 2.23 -3.35 4.78
C GLY A 52 2.63 -2.32 3.73
N TYR A 53 1.72 -1.87 2.87
CA TYR A 53 1.93 -0.80 1.88
C TYR A 53 0.77 0.21 1.86
N GLU A 54 1.00 1.39 1.30
CA GLU A 54 -0.02 2.43 1.15
C GLU A 54 -0.92 2.13 -0.06
N ARG A 55 -2.23 2.36 0.06
CA ARG A 55 -3.12 2.16 -1.10
C ARG A 55 -2.86 3.27 -2.11
N LEU A 56 -2.63 2.89 -3.36
CA LEU A 56 -2.53 3.83 -4.46
C LEU A 56 -3.86 4.61 -4.58
N PRO A 57 -3.85 5.95 -4.41
CA PRO A 57 -5.05 6.74 -4.58
C PRO A 57 -5.61 6.60 -5.99
N SER A 58 -6.93 6.42 -6.11
CA SER A 58 -7.62 6.33 -7.41
C SER A 58 -7.31 7.53 -8.32
N THR A 59 -7.10 8.71 -7.74
CA THR A 59 -6.74 9.93 -8.46
C THR A 59 -5.34 9.86 -9.10
N GLU A 60 -4.37 9.23 -8.44
CA GLU A 60 -3.03 9.06 -9.04
C GLU A 60 -3.09 8.09 -10.23
N ALA A 61 -3.84 7.00 -10.10
CA ALA A 61 -4.10 6.10 -11.22
C ALA A 61 -4.79 6.82 -12.39
N PHE A 62 -5.78 7.66 -12.11
CA PHE A 62 -6.43 8.48 -13.15
C PHE A 62 -5.44 9.43 -13.84
N ASN A 63 -4.62 10.15 -13.08
CA ASN A 63 -3.65 11.09 -13.65
C ASN A 63 -2.64 10.37 -14.56
N ALA A 64 -2.14 9.21 -14.16
CA ALA A 64 -1.24 8.40 -14.99
C ALA A 64 -1.93 7.92 -16.28
N ILE A 65 -3.22 7.58 -16.23
CA ILE A 65 -3.99 7.21 -17.44
C ILE A 65 -4.13 8.41 -18.38
N CYS A 66 -4.32 9.62 -17.85
CA CYS A 66 -4.39 10.84 -18.66
C CYS A 66 -3.09 11.16 -19.40
N GLU A 67 -1.93 10.70 -18.91
CA GLU A 67 -0.66 10.85 -19.64
C GLU A 67 -0.61 9.98 -20.91
N VAL A 68 -1.37 8.89 -20.94
CA VAL A 68 -1.41 7.94 -22.07
C VAL A 68 -2.62 8.18 -22.99
N THR A 69 -3.76 8.64 -22.43
CA THR A 69 -4.99 8.85 -23.20
C THR A 69 -5.86 9.96 -22.63
N ASN A 70 -6.37 10.82 -23.53
CA ASN A 70 -7.34 11.88 -23.21
C ASN A 70 -8.79 11.46 -23.44
N GLN A 71 -9.06 10.18 -23.74
CA GLN A 71 -10.41 9.68 -24.03
C GLN A 71 -11.29 9.54 -22.78
N ILE A 72 -10.67 9.42 -21.60
CA ILE A 72 -11.38 9.26 -20.33
C ILE A 72 -11.41 10.60 -19.61
N THR A 73 -12.58 11.21 -19.56
CA THR A 73 -12.78 12.42 -18.73
C THR A 73 -12.85 12.06 -17.25
N ARG A 74 -12.57 13.03 -16.37
CA ARG A 74 -12.72 12.86 -14.92
C ARG A 74 -14.14 12.46 -14.51
N ALA A 75 -15.15 12.97 -15.21
CA ALA A 75 -16.54 12.60 -14.96
C ALA A 75 -16.83 11.13 -15.32
N SER A 76 -16.28 10.65 -16.44
CA SER A 76 -16.39 9.24 -16.85
C SER A 76 -15.60 8.31 -15.90
N TRP A 77 -14.46 8.78 -15.39
CA TRP A 77 -13.67 8.06 -14.39
C TRP A 77 -14.49 7.77 -13.14
N GLU A 78 -15.00 8.82 -12.48
CA GLU A 78 -15.75 8.67 -11.23
C GLU A 78 -17.03 7.84 -11.38
N LYS A 79 -17.72 7.96 -12.51
CA LYS A 79 -19.01 7.27 -12.74
C LYS A 79 -18.85 5.79 -13.12
N THR A 80 -17.83 5.46 -13.93
CA THR A 80 -17.78 4.16 -14.61
C THR A 80 -16.45 3.45 -14.40
N VAL A 81 -15.33 4.09 -14.74
CA VAL A 81 -14.01 3.42 -14.81
C VAL A 81 -13.46 3.10 -13.42
N LYS A 82 -13.69 3.99 -12.44
CA LYS A 82 -13.25 3.80 -11.06
C LYS A 82 -13.75 2.51 -10.44
N LYS A 83 -15.01 2.13 -10.69
CA LYS A 83 -15.57 0.85 -10.19
C LYS A 83 -14.82 -0.36 -10.74
N PHE A 84 -14.43 -0.32 -12.01
CA PHE A 84 -13.63 -1.37 -12.62
C PHE A 84 -12.22 -1.41 -12.02
N TYR A 85 -11.58 -0.25 -11.84
CA TYR A 85 -10.30 -0.12 -11.18
C TYR A 85 -10.33 -0.69 -9.74
N ASP A 86 -11.32 -0.31 -8.94
CA ASP A 86 -11.48 -0.80 -7.56
C ASP A 86 -11.73 -2.32 -7.50
N ALA A 87 -12.43 -2.88 -8.51
CA ALA A 87 -12.63 -4.32 -8.64
C ALA A 87 -11.31 -5.06 -8.93
N LEU A 88 -10.44 -4.49 -9.77
CA LEU A 88 -9.10 -5.05 -10.01
C LEU A 88 -8.24 -5.04 -8.74
N VAL A 89 -8.25 -3.93 -7.99
CA VAL A 89 -7.55 -3.85 -6.69
C VAL A 89 -8.05 -4.94 -5.75
N THR A 90 -9.36 -5.11 -5.66
CA THR A 90 -9.98 -6.16 -4.82
C THR A 90 -9.57 -7.56 -5.28
N ARG A 91 -9.45 -7.79 -6.59
CA ARG A 91 -9.01 -9.09 -7.12
C ARG A 91 -7.58 -9.40 -6.70
N PHE A 92 -6.68 -8.42 -6.71
CA PHE A 92 -5.32 -8.60 -6.21
C PHE A 92 -5.30 -8.94 -4.71
N ASP A 93 -6.08 -8.24 -3.89
CA ASP A 93 -6.19 -8.52 -2.45
C ASP A 93 -6.64 -9.99 -2.20
N ILE A 94 -7.60 -10.50 -3.00
CA ILE A 94 -8.09 -11.88 -2.90
C ILE A 94 -7.00 -12.89 -3.24
N GLU A 95 -6.26 -12.65 -4.32
CA GLU A 95 -5.21 -13.56 -4.80
C GLU A 95 -4.00 -13.55 -3.87
N GLU A 96 -3.59 -12.40 -3.34
CA GLU A 96 -2.53 -12.29 -2.33
C GLU A 96 -2.91 -13.08 -1.07
N ALA A 97 -4.14 -12.90 -0.57
CA ALA A 97 -4.63 -13.66 0.57
C ALA A 97 -4.69 -15.17 0.29
N TRP A 98 -4.99 -15.57 -0.95
CA TRP A 98 -4.96 -16.97 -1.34
C TRP A 98 -3.55 -17.55 -1.39
N ALA A 99 -2.58 -16.81 -1.96
CA ALA A 99 -1.18 -17.19 -2.01
C ALA A 99 -0.61 -17.35 -0.60
N GLU A 100 -0.86 -16.39 0.28
CA GLU A 100 -0.48 -16.43 1.70
C GLU A 100 -1.05 -17.67 2.42
N ARG A 101 -2.31 -18.03 2.14
CA ARG A 101 -2.91 -19.27 2.66
C ARG A 101 -2.21 -20.51 2.15
N GLN A 102 -1.82 -20.58 0.88
CA GLN A 102 -1.08 -21.74 0.37
C GLN A 102 0.31 -21.83 0.98
N LEU A 103 1.02 -20.71 1.09
CA LEU A 103 2.35 -20.65 1.69
C LEU A 103 2.34 -21.16 3.14
N LYS A 104 1.33 -20.76 3.92
CA LYS A 104 1.15 -21.22 5.31
C LYS A 104 0.93 -22.72 5.44
N LYS A 105 0.36 -23.40 4.44
CA LYS A 105 0.17 -24.87 4.48
C LYS A 105 1.48 -25.65 4.34
N VAL A 106 2.50 -25.04 3.75
CA VAL A 106 3.78 -25.73 3.45
C VAL A 106 4.93 -25.26 4.35
N THR A 107 4.79 -24.09 4.99
CA THR A 107 5.82 -23.52 5.88
C THR A 107 5.51 -23.67 7.36
N ARG A 108 4.29 -24.09 7.72
CA ARG A 108 3.85 -24.28 9.11
C ARG A 108 3.22 -25.64 9.34
#